data_AF-A0A7Y4M0T8-F1
#
_entry.id   AF-A0A7Y4M0T8-F1
#
_cell.length_a   1.000
_cell.length_b   1.000
_cell.length_c   1.000
_cell.angle_alpha   90.00
_cell.angle_beta   90.00
_cell.angle_gamma   90.00
#
_symmetry.space_group_name_H-M   'P 1'
#
loop_
_entity.id
_entity.type
_entity.pdbx_description
1 polymer ?
#
loop_
_entity_poly.entity_id
_entity_poly.type
_entity_poly.pdbx_seq_one_letter_code
_entity_poly.pdbx_strand_id
1 'polypeptide(L)'
;MRGFNLIGKLVCWVVVSVLLPVFAHAQNRPTTGIIYNTSEWSSLHYECHLQTDGTLNCNMTQASVRRESGGKKLQEEIAKSVAQLKTEKPLKAEECAQWEQTVEKIKNPKPGDEGYTQLSAMEPPAKQDLLKSVSAVIEFCKNPSEQAMVKLTTLNFDRESRTCIVGTNNFALQFKRVSGSQTWASNNGPDGHCGVVTVARLEPDAKYPTFYNYVQKKVVTIPSASMLGNMKCSDMIEQGEYRFVWQSRDIYARCDYIKFGF
;
A
#
# COMPACT_ATOMS: atom_id res chain seq x y z
N MET A 1 9.44 95.56 6.38
CA MET A 1 9.77 95.08 7.74
C MET A 1 9.19 93.69 7.92
N ARG A 2 10.07 92.74 8.29
CA ARG A 2 9.88 91.50 9.07
C ARG A 2 8.48 90.85 9.13
N GLY A 3 8.44 89.55 8.82
CA GLY A 3 7.41 88.66 9.36
C GLY A 3 7.22 87.34 8.60
N PHE A 4 8.24 86.47 8.58
CA PHE A 4 8.08 85.05 8.22
C PHE A 4 7.27 84.34 9.33
N ASN A 5 6.26 83.55 8.96
CA ASN A 5 5.73 82.48 9.81
C ASN A 5 5.35 81.29 8.94
N LEU A 6 6.27 80.33 8.86
CA LEU A 6 6.02 78.97 8.38
C LEU A 6 5.32 78.20 9.51
N ILE A 7 4.06 77.83 9.33
CA ILE A 7 3.39 76.83 10.19
C ILE A 7 3.37 75.52 9.40
N GLY A 8 4.28 74.62 9.78
CA GLY A 8 4.33 73.25 9.29
C GLY A 8 3.10 72.47 9.73
N LYS A 9 2.40 71.84 8.77
CA LYS A 9 1.42 70.80 9.04
C LYS A 9 2.05 69.45 8.70
N LEU A 10 2.59 68.78 9.72
CA LEU A 10 2.87 67.35 9.65
C LEU A 10 1.53 66.62 9.69
N VAL A 11 1.12 66.05 8.56
CA VAL A 11 -0.02 65.13 8.49
C VAL A 11 0.49 63.75 8.91
N CYS A 12 0.27 63.41 10.18
CA CYS A 12 0.56 62.08 10.71
C CYS A 12 -0.60 61.15 10.35
N TRP A 13 -0.44 60.35 9.28
CA TRP A 13 -1.38 59.27 8.95
C TRP A 13 -1.18 58.12 9.95
N VAL A 14 -2.04 58.07 10.97
CA VAL A 14 -2.17 56.88 11.83
C VAL A 14 -2.97 55.85 11.03
N VAL A 15 -2.27 54.92 10.39
CA VAL A 15 -2.88 53.72 9.82
C VAL A 15 -3.24 52.80 11.00
N VAL A 16 -4.49 52.87 11.44
CA VAL A 16 -5.07 51.90 12.38
C VAL A 16 -5.28 50.60 11.60
N SER A 17 -4.30 49.70 11.64
CA SER A 17 -4.49 48.33 11.20
C SER A 17 -5.46 47.63 12.16
N VAL A 18 -6.75 47.61 11.78
CA VAL A 18 -7.75 46.75 12.42
C VAL A 18 -7.35 45.31 12.10
N LEU A 19 -6.61 44.68 13.03
CA LEU A 19 -6.43 43.25 13.07
C LEU A 19 -7.79 42.63 13.37
N LEU A 20 -8.57 42.35 12.31
CA LEU A 20 -9.75 41.52 12.43
C LEU A 20 -9.27 40.13 12.91
N PRO A 21 -9.72 39.65 14.08
CA PRO A 21 -9.44 38.29 14.48
C PRO A 21 -10.12 37.37 13.46
N VAL A 22 -9.30 36.74 12.62
CA VAL A 22 -9.77 35.62 11.80
C VAL A 22 -10.08 34.52 12.81
N PHE A 23 -11.34 34.40 13.19
CA PHE A 23 -11.83 33.23 13.89
C PHE A 23 -11.63 32.05 12.94
N ALA A 24 -10.51 31.36 13.09
CA ALA A 24 -10.37 30.00 12.62
C ALA A 24 -11.40 29.18 13.40
N HIS A 25 -12.63 29.11 12.88
CA HIS A 25 -13.60 28.14 13.35
C HIS A 25 -12.95 26.78 13.13
N ALA A 26 -12.44 26.18 14.21
CA ALA A 26 -12.03 24.79 14.22
C ALA A 26 -13.18 23.99 13.63
N GLN A 27 -12.97 23.47 12.42
CA GLN A 27 -14.01 22.73 11.72
C GLN A 27 -14.24 21.46 12.53
N ASN A 28 -15.42 21.34 13.15
CA ASN A 28 -15.82 20.19 13.96
C ASN A 28 -16.19 18.97 13.08
N ARG A 29 -15.35 18.66 12.09
CA ARG A 29 -15.51 17.54 11.17
C ARG A 29 -14.18 17.21 10.48
N PRO A 30 -13.95 15.96 10.09
CA PRO A 30 -12.81 15.62 9.26
C PRO A 30 -13.00 16.22 7.86
N THR A 31 -11.93 16.77 7.30
CA THR A 31 -11.89 17.33 5.93
C THR A 31 -10.84 16.64 5.08
N THR A 32 -9.60 16.58 5.54
CA THR A 32 -8.56 15.79 4.88
C THR A 32 -7.56 15.30 5.91
N GLY A 33 -6.88 14.20 5.61
CA GLY A 33 -5.84 13.66 6.46
C GLY A 33 -5.29 12.34 5.96
N ILE A 34 -4.22 11.90 6.61
CA ILE A 34 -3.63 10.58 6.44
C ILE A 34 -3.67 9.90 7.80
N ILE A 35 -4.09 8.64 7.81
CA ILE A 35 -4.16 7.79 8.99
C ILE A 35 -3.53 6.43 8.67
N TYR A 36 -2.98 5.77 9.68
CA TYR A 36 -2.10 4.63 9.54
C TYR A 36 -2.69 3.42 10.26
N ASN A 37 -2.70 2.28 9.59
CA ASN A 37 -3.22 1.04 10.15
C ASN A 37 -2.35 0.59 11.34
N THR A 38 -3.00 0.16 12.41
CA THR A 38 -2.32 -0.26 13.65
C THR A 38 -1.70 -1.65 13.57
N SER A 39 -2.20 -2.54 12.70
CA SER A 39 -1.73 -3.93 12.56
C SER A 39 -0.98 -4.15 11.25
N GLU A 40 -1.45 -3.57 10.16
CA GLU A 40 -0.93 -3.80 8.81
C GLU A 40 0.00 -2.68 8.35
N TRP A 41 0.72 -2.91 7.26
CA TRP A 41 1.53 -1.89 6.60
C TRP A 41 0.67 -1.15 5.58
N SER A 42 -0.31 -0.40 6.08
CA SER A 42 -1.18 0.38 5.23
C SER A 42 -1.48 1.76 5.81
N SER A 43 -1.76 2.70 4.93
CA SER A 43 -2.27 4.02 5.26
C SER A 43 -3.56 4.28 4.48
N LEU A 44 -4.37 5.18 5.00
CA LEU A 44 -5.57 5.67 4.37
C LEU A 44 -5.47 7.19 4.28
N HIS A 45 -5.45 7.71 3.08
CA HIS A 45 -5.69 9.12 2.84
C HIS A 45 -7.19 9.32 2.66
N TYR A 46 -7.74 10.35 3.29
CA TYR A 46 -9.15 10.70 3.14
C TYR A 46 -9.34 12.16 2.76
N GLU A 47 -10.38 12.41 1.99
CA GLU A 47 -10.88 13.74 1.66
C GLU A 47 -12.41 13.75 1.79
N CYS A 48 -12.93 14.60 2.66
CA CYS A 48 -14.31 14.61 3.13
C CYS A 48 -14.96 15.97 2.89
N HIS A 49 -16.17 15.93 2.33
CA HIS A 49 -16.99 17.09 1.99
C HIS A 49 -18.36 16.97 2.64
N LEU A 50 -18.73 17.94 3.48
CA LEU A 50 -20.06 17.97 4.08
C LEU A 50 -21.08 18.38 3.02
N GLN A 51 -22.13 17.58 2.91
CA GLN A 51 -23.24 17.79 1.99
C GLN A 51 -24.32 18.66 2.64
N THR A 52 -25.24 19.16 1.80
CA THR A 52 -26.37 20.00 2.24
C THR A 52 -27.37 19.27 3.12
N ASP A 53 -27.46 17.94 2.99
CA ASP A 53 -28.31 17.06 3.80
C ASP A 53 -27.69 16.69 5.16
N GLY A 54 -26.52 17.26 5.49
CA GLY A 54 -25.79 17.02 6.73
C GLY A 54 -24.99 15.71 6.74
N THR A 55 -24.94 14.97 5.63
CA THR A 55 -24.04 13.82 5.48
C THR A 55 -22.62 14.28 5.12
N LEU A 56 -21.63 13.45 5.45
CA LEU A 56 -20.23 13.68 5.13
C LEU A 56 -19.79 12.64 4.11
N ASN A 57 -19.53 13.07 2.87
CA ASN A 57 -19.04 12.19 1.82
C ASN A 57 -17.51 12.22 1.82
N CYS A 58 -16.88 11.06 1.96
CA CYS A 58 -15.43 10.94 1.99
C CYS A 58 -14.92 10.03 0.88
N ASN A 59 -13.98 10.53 0.10
CA ASN A 59 -13.16 9.74 -0.82
C ASN A 59 -11.94 9.22 -0.06
N MET A 60 -11.69 7.94 -0.19
CA MET A 60 -10.67 7.20 0.56
C MET A 60 -9.70 6.55 -0.41
N THR A 61 -8.40 6.80 -0.22
CA THR A 61 -7.32 6.15 -0.95
C THR A 61 -6.46 5.38 0.03
N GLN A 62 -6.57 4.06 0.00
CA GLN A 62 -5.75 3.17 0.81
C GLN A 62 -4.47 2.84 0.04
N ALA A 63 -3.31 3.08 0.65
CA ALA A 63 -2.04 2.53 0.19
C ALA A 63 -1.65 1.38 1.12
N SER A 64 -1.24 0.25 0.54
CA SER A 64 -0.82 -0.93 1.29
C SER A 64 0.51 -1.43 0.78
N VAL A 65 1.34 -1.91 1.69
CA VAL A 65 2.62 -2.56 1.40
C VAL A 65 2.53 -3.98 1.91
N ARG A 66 2.86 -4.95 1.07
CA ARG A 66 2.94 -6.36 1.48
C ARG A 66 4.22 -6.96 0.93
N ARG A 67 4.77 -7.97 1.60
CA ARG A 67 5.85 -8.77 1.01
C ARG A 67 5.29 -9.66 -0.10
N GLU A 68 6.05 -9.82 -1.18
CA GLU A 68 5.68 -10.70 -2.29
C GLU A 68 5.55 -12.16 -1.82
N SER A 69 6.42 -12.59 -0.91
CA SER A 69 6.33 -13.91 -0.26
C SER A 69 5.02 -14.16 0.50
N GLY A 70 4.22 -13.14 0.83
CA GLY A 70 2.87 -13.32 1.39
C GLY A 70 2.81 -14.13 2.70
N GLY A 71 3.89 -14.17 3.49
CA GLY A 71 3.96 -14.96 4.73
C GLY A 71 4.24 -16.45 4.55
N LYS A 72 4.46 -16.91 3.30
CA LYS A 72 4.92 -18.26 3.01
C LYS A 72 6.22 -18.58 3.77
N LYS A 73 6.42 -19.85 4.10
CA LYS A 73 7.68 -20.33 4.70
C LYS A 73 8.53 -21.02 3.65
N LEU A 74 9.83 -20.72 3.67
CA LEU A 74 10.79 -21.32 2.75
C LEU A 74 10.70 -22.86 2.69
N GLN A 75 10.53 -23.52 3.84
CA GLN A 75 10.46 -24.99 3.91
C GLN A 75 9.22 -25.58 3.22
N GLU A 76 8.10 -24.87 3.26
CA GLU A 76 6.86 -25.30 2.60
C GLU A 76 7.01 -25.16 1.08
N GLU A 77 7.60 -24.06 0.60
CA GLU A 77 7.90 -23.86 -0.82
C GLU A 77 8.94 -24.86 -1.33
N ILE A 78 10.00 -25.16 -0.56
CA ILE A 78 10.97 -26.20 -0.91
C ILE A 78 10.28 -27.57 -1.05
N ALA A 79 9.50 -27.97 -0.04
CA ALA A 79 8.81 -29.27 -0.08
C ALA A 79 7.89 -29.39 -1.29
N LYS A 80 7.18 -28.29 -1.64
CA LYS A 80 6.33 -28.21 -2.83
C LYS A 80 7.14 -28.33 -4.13
N SER A 81 8.22 -27.56 -4.29
CA SER A 81 9.05 -27.60 -5.50
C SER A 81 9.74 -28.96 -5.70
N VAL A 82 10.21 -29.59 -4.61
CA VAL A 82 10.82 -30.93 -4.67
C VAL A 82 9.78 -32.00 -5.01
N ALA A 83 8.54 -31.88 -4.52
CA ALA A 83 7.46 -32.78 -4.92
C ALA A 83 7.12 -32.62 -6.42
N GLN A 84 7.09 -31.39 -6.93
CA GLN A 84 6.83 -31.09 -8.34
C GLN A 84 7.92 -31.66 -9.27
N LEU A 85 9.18 -31.65 -8.83
CA LEU A 85 10.30 -32.24 -9.59
C LEU A 85 10.05 -33.70 -9.99
N LYS A 86 9.30 -34.47 -9.18
CA LYS A 86 8.98 -35.87 -9.47
C LYS A 86 7.94 -36.05 -10.58
N THR A 87 7.18 -35.01 -10.88
CA THR A 87 6.05 -35.03 -11.81
C THR A 87 6.29 -34.22 -13.08
N GLU A 88 7.21 -33.26 -13.04
CA GLU A 88 7.50 -32.39 -14.17
C GLU A 88 8.49 -33.04 -15.15
N LYS A 89 8.31 -32.72 -16.43
CA LYS A 89 9.26 -33.15 -17.46
C LYS A 89 10.54 -32.32 -17.33
N PRO A 90 11.73 -32.93 -17.49
CA PRO A 90 12.96 -32.18 -17.53
C PRO A 90 12.93 -31.15 -18.66
N LEU A 91 13.57 -30.00 -18.44
CA LEU A 91 13.76 -28.97 -19.46
C LEU A 91 14.51 -29.54 -20.66
N LYS A 92 14.20 -29.05 -21.86
CA LYS A 92 14.89 -29.49 -23.07
C LYS A 92 16.29 -28.88 -23.14
N ALA A 93 17.25 -29.61 -23.71
CA ALA A 93 18.64 -29.15 -23.82
C ALA A 93 18.76 -27.81 -24.57
N GLU A 94 17.91 -27.59 -25.58
CA GLU A 94 17.88 -26.36 -26.36
C GLU A 94 17.44 -25.15 -25.52
N GLU A 95 16.47 -25.32 -24.63
CA GLU A 95 16.00 -24.27 -23.70
C GLU A 95 17.13 -23.88 -22.72
N CYS A 96 18.03 -24.82 -22.42
CA CYS A 96 19.11 -24.62 -21.47
C CYS A 96 20.34 -23.96 -22.06
N ALA A 97 20.65 -24.23 -23.32
CA ALA A 97 21.70 -23.53 -24.05
C ALA A 97 21.38 -22.03 -24.20
N GLN A 98 20.10 -21.66 -24.29
CA GLN A 98 19.68 -20.26 -24.35
C GLN A 98 19.99 -19.51 -23.04
N TRP A 99 19.88 -20.16 -21.89
CA TRP A 99 20.20 -19.52 -20.60
C TRP A 99 21.68 -19.17 -20.45
N GLU A 100 22.58 -19.98 -20.99
CA GLU A 100 24.01 -19.67 -20.97
C GLU A 100 24.34 -18.41 -21.76
N GLN A 101 23.73 -18.24 -22.95
CA GLN A 101 23.88 -17.02 -23.74
C GLN A 101 23.31 -15.80 -23.01
N THR A 102 22.20 -15.98 -22.28
CA THR A 102 21.57 -14.93 -21.48
C THR A 102 22.49 -14.43 -20.35
N VAL A 103 23.28 -15.30 -19.71
CA VAL A 103 24.24 -14.87 -18.68
C VAL A 103 25.25 -13.86 -19.23
N GLU A 104 25.80 -14.11 -20.41
CA GLU A 104 26.77 -13.19 -21.01
C GLU A 104 26.14 -11.85 -21.38
N LYS A 105 24.91 -11.87 -21.91
CA LYS A 105 24.13 -10.64 -22.16
C LYS A 105 23.84 -9.86 -20.88
N ILE A 106 23.56 -10.54 -19.77
CA ILE A 106 23.34 -9.86 -18.48
C ILE A 106 24.66 -9.25 -17.98
N LYS A 107 25.76 -9.99 -18.02
CA LYS A 107 27.08 -9.48 -17.56
C LYS A 107 27.49 -8.24 -18.36
N ASN A 108 27.42 -8.32 -19.68
CA ASN A 108 27.92 -7.32 -20.61
C ASN A 108 26.87 -6.98 -21.69
N PRO A 109 25.80 -6.25 -21.34
CA PRO A 109 24.74 -5.93 -22.29
C PRO A 109 25.28 -4.99 -23.38
N LYS A 110 24.97 -5.26 -24.65
CA LYS A 110 25.40 -4.47 -25.80
C LYS A 110 24.20 -3.79 -26.49
N PRO A 111 24.37 -2.59 -27.07
CA PRO A 111 23.35 -1.99 -27.91
C PRO A 111 22.89 -2.95 -29.01
N GLY A 112 21.59 -3.20 -29.10
CA GLY A 112 21.00 -4.18 -30.03
C GLY A 112 20.66 -5.54 -29.39
N ASP A 113 21.13 -5.82 -28.16
CA ASP A 113 20.66 -6.97 -27.40
C ASP A 113 19.19 -6.79 -26.99
N GLU A 114 18.44 -7.88 -27.02
CA GLU A 114 17.09 -7.92 -26.43
C GLU A 114 17.18 -7.58 -24.94
N GLY A 115 16.38 -6.60 -24.50
CA GLY A 115 16.40 -6.13 -23.11
C GLY A 115 17.58 -5.24 -22.73
N TYR A 116 18.39 -4.76 -23.70
CA TYR A 116 19.57 -3.92 -23.44
C TYR A 116 19.27 -2.75 -22.49
N THR A 117 18.21 -1.98 -22.75
CA THR A 117 17.84 -0.81 -21.92
C THR A 117 17.56 -1.21 -20.47
N GLN A 118 16.88 -2.34 -20.26
CA GLN A 118 16.56 -2.83 -18.92
C GLN A 118 17.80 -3.37 -18.20
N LEU A 119 18.65 -4.13 -18.89
CA LEU A 119 19.87 -4.70 -18.32
C LEU A 119 20.94 -3.64 -18.02
N SER A 120 21.04 -2.62 -18.87
CA SER A 120 21.98 -1.51 -18.68
C SER A 120 21.55 -0.53 -17.58
N ALA A 121 20.24 -0.37 -17.35
CA ALA A 121 19.69 0.45 -16.28
C ALA A 121 19.52 -0.30 -14.94
N MET A 122 19.94 -1.57 -14.86
CA MET A 122 19.74 -2.39 -13.67
C MET A 122 20.73 -2.05 -12.56
N GLU A 123 20.20 -1.83 -11.36
CA GLU A 123 21.01 -1.62 -10.17
C GLU A 123 21.92 -2.83 -9.86
N PRO A 124 23.15 -2.64 -9.34
CA PRO A 124 24.09 -3.73 -9.11
C PRO A 124 23.55 -4.89 -8.27
N PRO A 125 22.80 -4.67 -7.16
CA PRO A 125 22.20 -5.77 -6.40
C PRO A 125 21.17 -6.58 -7.19
N ALA A 126 20.33 -5.89 -7.97
CA ALA A 126 19.34 -6.52 -8.84
C ALA A 126 19.99 -7.36 -9.94
N LYS A 127 21.07 -6.84 -10.54
CA LYS A 127 21.87 -7.55 -11.54
C LYS A 127 22.54 -8.78 -10.95
N GLN A 128 23.09 -8.68 -9.74
CA GLN A 128 23.72 -9.80 -9.05
C GLN A 128 22.71 -10.90 -8.72
N ASP A 129 21.53 -10.54 -8.21
CA ASP A 129 20.48 -11.52 -7.90
C ASP A 129 19.95 -12.19 -9.18
N LEU A 130 19.76 -11.43 -10.27
CA LEU A 130 19.41 -11.99 -11.58
C LEU A 130 20.46 -13.00 -12.06
N LEU A 131 21.75 -12.66 -11.98
CA LEU A 131 22.84 -13.56 -12.36
C LEU A 131 22.86 -14.84 -11.51
N LYS A 132 22.61 -14.75 -10.19
CA LYS A 132 22.51 -15.92 -9.31
C LYS A 132 21.34 -16.81 -9.72
N SER A 133 20.15 -16.23 -9.95
CA SER A 133 18.96 -16.98 -10.37
C SER A 133 19.18 -17.69 -11.72
N VAL A 134 19.69 -16.99 -12.73
CA VAL A 134 19.95 -17.60 -14.06
C VAL A 134 21.02 -18.69 -13.96
N SER A 135 22.08 -18.48 -13.17
CA SER A 135 23.10 -19.51 -12.95
C SER A 135 22.53 -20.77 -12.28
N ALA A 136 21.62 -20.60 -11.31
CA ALA A 136 20.96 -21.73 -10.65
C ALA A 136 20.00 -22.48 -11.60
N VAL A 137 19.34 -21.77 -12.53
CA VAL A 137 18.54 -22.41 -13.60
C VAL A 137 19.44 -23.23 -14.54
N ILE A 138 20.61 -22.71 -14.92
CA ILE A 138 21.56 -23.46 -15.76
C ILE A 138 22.05 -24.72 -15.04
N GLU A 139 22.40 -24.60 -13.76
CA GLU A 139 22.81 -25.75 -12.92
C GLU A 139 21.70 -26.80 -12.83
N PHE A 140 20.47 -26.35 -12.55
CA PHE A 140 19.31 -27.23 -12.51
C PHE A 140 19.08 -27.91 -13.85
N CYS A 141 19.23 -27.22 -14.97
CA CYS A 141 19.04 -27.88 -16.25
C CYS A 141 20.13 -28.92 -16.57
N LYS A 142 21.39 -28.60 -16.29
CA LYS A 142 22.50 -29.54 -16.54
C LYS A 142 22.39 -30.79 -15.68
N ASN A 143 21.89 -30.65 -14.46
CA ASN A 143 21.75 -31.76 -13.53
C ASN A 143 20.49 -31.59 -12.65
N PRO A 144 19.30 -31.95 -13.17
CA PRO A 144 18.06 -31.84 -12.41
C PRO A 144 18.13 -32.74 -11.18
N SER A 145 18.15 -32.11 -10.00
CA SER A 145 18.28 -32.82 -8.73
C SER A 145 17.53 -32.07 -7.64
N GLU A 146 17.22 -32.78 -6.55
CA GLU A 146 16.60 -32.19 -5.37
C GLU A 146 17.44 -31.02 -4.83
N GLN A 147 18.77 -31.17 -4.77
CA GLN A 147 19.67 -30.11 -4.32
C GLN A 147 19.63 -28.87 -5.22
N ALA A 148 19.64 -29.05 -6.54
CA ALA A 148 19.53 -27.95 -7.48
C ALA A 148 18.17 -27.24 -7.38
N MET A 149 17.08 -28.01 -7.16
CA MET A 149 15.75 -27.45 -6.93
C MET A 149 15.68 -26.66 -5.62
N VAL A 150 16.20 -27.21 -4.51
CA VAL A 150 16.30 -26.51 -3.22
C VAL A 150 17.03 -25.18 -3.37
N LYS A 151 18.15 -25.16 -4.11
CA LYS A 151 18.92 -23.94 -4.37
C LYS A 151 18.11 -22.92 -5.17
N LEU A 152 17.47 -23.34 -6.25
CA LEU A 152 16.64 -22.46 -7.08
C LEU A 152 15.47 -21.87 -6.29
N THR A 153 14.73 -22.70 -5.57
CA THR A 153 13.61 -22.26 -4.72
C THR A 153 14.08 -21.32 -3.63
N THR A 154 15.23 -21.58 -2.99
CA THR A 154 15.80 -20.70 -1.97
C THR A 154 16.15 -19.32 -2.53
N LEU A 155 16.77 -19.25 -3.70
CA LEU A 155 17.11 -17.98 -4.35
C LEU A 155 15.86 -17.17 -4.73
N ASN A 156 14.85 -17.84 -5.28
CA ASN A 156 13.59 -17.19 -5.63
C ASN A 156 12.86 -16.68 -4.38
N PHE A 157 12.74 -17.53 -3.35
CA PHE A 157 12.11 -17.15 -2.09
C PHE A 157 12.84 -16.02 -1.39
N ASP A 158 14.18 -16.03 -1.35
CA ASP A 158 14.97 -14.95 -0.75
C ASP A 158 14.64 -13.61 -1.41
N ARG A 159 14.63 -13.57 -2.75
CA ARG A 159 14.25 -12.37 -3.51
C ARG A 159 12.81 -11.93 -3.22
N GLU A 160 11.83 -12.85 -3.25
CA GLU A 160 10.43 -12.56 -2.93
C GLU A 160 10.25 -12.06 -1.48
N SER A 161 11.05 -12.57 -0.54
CA SER A 161 10.99 -12.17 0.86
C SER A 161 11.50 -10.74 1.10
N ARG A 162 12.42 -10.28 0.24
CA ARG A 162 12.97 -8.91 0.21
C ARG A 162 12.27 -8.01 -0.81
N THR A 163 11.21 -8.49 -1.46
CA THR A 163 10.41 -7.71 -2.41
C THR A 163 9.11 -7.28 -1.77
N CYS A 164 8.79 -5.99 -1.86
CA CYS A 164 7.53 -5.44 -1.39
C CYS A 164 6.67 -4.97 -2.56
N ILE A 165 5.39 -5.31 -2.50
CA ILE A 165 4.37 -4.90 -3.44
C ILE A 165 3.57 -3.77 -2.80
N VAL A 166 3.50 -2.65 -3.52
CA VAL A 166 2.72 -1.47 -3.15
C VAL A 166 1.45 -1.47 -3.99
N GLY A 167 0.33 -1.67 -3.32
CA GLY A 167 -1.00 -1.62 -3.92
C GLY A 167 -1.80 -0.42 -3.43
N THR A 168 -2.63 0.14 -4.30
CA THR A 168 -3.54 1.25 -3.96
C THR A 168 -4.97 0.85 -4.23
N ASN A 169 -5.88 1.19 -3.33
CA ASN A 169 -7.31 0.95 -3.49
C ASN A 169 -8.08 2.24 -3.20
N ASN A 170 -9.07 2.55 -4.04
CA ASN A 170 -9.90 3.74 -3.89
C ASN A 170 -11.34 3.34 -3.63
N PHE A 171 -11.98 4.00 -2.67
CA PHE A 171 -13.39 3.79 -2.36
C PHE A 171 -14.01 5.06 -1.77
N ALA A 172 -15.34 5.14 -1.75
CA ALA A 172 -16.05 6.27 -1.17
C ALA A 172 -17.01 5.78 -0.08
N LEU A 173 -17.17 6.58 0.98
CA LEU A 173 -18.12 6.31 2.06
C LEU A 173 -18.90 7.57 2.39
N GLN A 174 -20.19 7.38 2.67
CA GLN A 174 -21.04 8.42 3.23
C GLN A 174 -21.21 8.17 4.73
N PHE A 175 -20.94 9.19 5.54
CA PHE A 175 -21.10 9.16 6.97
C PHE A 175 -22.22 10.07 7.44
N LYS A 176 -22.88 9.67 8.53
CA LYS A 176 -23.82 10.50 9.29
C LYS A 176 -23.26 10.75 10.68
N ARG A 177 -23.46 11.95 11.20
CA ARG A 177 -23.04 12.27 12.56
C ARG A 177 -23.87 11.46 13.55
N VAL A 178 -23.21 10.84 14.53
CA VAL A 178 -23.87 10.13 15.62
C VAL A 178 -24.43 11.17 16.59
N SER A 179 -25.73 11.08 16.89
CA SER A 179 -26.42 12.01 17.80
C SER A 179 -25.74 12.08 19.16
N GLY A 180 -25.50 13.29 19.66
CA GLY A 180 -24.81 13.51 20.94
C GLY A 180 -23.29 13.29 20.91
N SER A 181 -22.71 13.04 19.73
CA SER A 181 -21.28 12.75 19.57
C SER A 181 -20.62 13.58 18.44
N GLN A 182 -19.30 13.64 18.48
CA GLN A 182 -18.45 14.14 17.39
C GLN A 182 -18.05 13.03 16.41
N THR A 183 -18.51 11.80 16.64
CA THR A 183 -18.25 10.65 15.76
C THR A 183 -19.13 10.70 14.52
N TRP A 184 -18.53 10.34 13.38
CA TRP A 184 -19.25 10.12 12.13
C TRP A 184 -19.27 8.64 11.83
N ALA A 185 -20.44 8.08 11.52
CA ALA A 185 -20.61 6.66 11.25
C ALA A 185 -21.19 6.41 9.86
N SER A 186 -20.65 5.41 9.18
CA SER A 186 -21.15 4.87 7.93
C SER A 186 -21.56 3.42 8.19
N ASN A 187 -22.72 3.04 7.68
CA ASN A 187 -23.19 1.67 7.72
C ASN A 187 -23.82 1.37 6.37
N ASN A 188 -23.06 0.70 5.53
CA ASN A 188 -23.60 0.16 4.30
C ASN A 188 -24.22 -1.19 4.66
N GLY A 189 -25.49 -1.37 4.30
CA GLY A 189 -26.19 -2.64 4.47
C GLY A 189 -25.46 -3.79 3.76
N PRO A 190 -25.97 -5.03 3.89
CA PRO A 190 -25.34 -6.19 3.27
C PRO A 190 -25.17 -5.96 1.76
N ASP A 191 -23.94 -6.08 1.28
CA ASP A 191 -23.61 -5.91 -0.14
C ASP A 191 -23.10 -7.22 -0.77
N GLY A 192 -23.42 -7.40 -2.05
CA GLY A 192 -22.99 -8.53 -2.86
C GLY A 192 -23.49 -9.91 -2.41
N HIS A 193 -22.98 -10.95 -3.07
CA HIS A 193 -23.39 -12.34 -2.87
C HIS A 193 -23.11 -12.87 -1.46
N CYS A 194 -22.06 -12.36 -0.81
CA CYS A 194 -21.67 -12.74 0.54
C CYS A 194 -22.40 -11.96 1.64
N GLY A 195 -23.21 -10.96 1.27
CA GLY A 195 -23.89 -10.06 2.21
C GLY A 195 -22.90 -9.37 3.15
N VAL A 196 -21.86 -8.73 2.61
CA VAL A 196 -20.84 -8.08 3.41
C VAL A 196 -21.42 -6.79 4.00
N VAL A 197 -21.43 -6.68 5.32
CA VAL A 197 -21.77 -5.44 6.03
C VAL A 197 -20.47 -4.76 6.43
N THR A 198 -20.33 -3.49 6.02
CA THR A 198 -19.20 -2.66 6.43
C THR A 198 -19.72 -1.53 7.30
N VAL A 199 -19.28 -1.52 8.55
CA VAL A 199 -19.53 -0.44 9.50
C VAL A 199 -18.23 0.33 9.68
N ALA A 200 -18.24 1.61 9.37
CA ALA A 200 -17.07 2.47 9.48
C ALA A 200 -17.35 3.68 10.37
N ARG A 201 -16.34 4.14 11.11
CA ARG A 201 -16.44 5.29 12.02
C ARG A 201 -15.23 6.19 11.88
N LEU A 202 -15.46 7.50 11.85
CA LEU A 202 -14.44 8.52 12.07
C LEU A 202 -14.63 9.07 13.48
N GLU A 203 -13.66 8.81 14.34
CA GLU A 203 -13.68 9.15 15.77
C GLU A 203 -12.64 10.26 16.02
N PRO A 204 -13.00 11.40 16.63
CA PRO A 204 -11.99 12.38 17.00
C PRO A 204 -11.05 11.80 18.05
N ASP A 205 -9.79 12.20 18.00
CA ASP A 205 -8.82 11.88 19.04
C ASP A 205 -9.22 12.53 20.36
N ALA A 206 -9.08 11.78 21.47
CA ALA A 206 -9.51 12.24 22.78
C ALA A 206 -8.70 13.44 23.29
N LYS A 207 -7.41 13.52 22.92
CA LYS A 207 -6.50 14.59 23.33
C LYS A 207 -6.46 15.72 22.29
N TYR A 208 -6.62 15.39 21.02
CA TYR A 208 -6.54 16.34 19.91
C TYR A 208 -7.77 16.25 18.99
N PRO A 209 -8.93 16.81 19.37
CA PRO A 209 -10.21 16.59 18.69
C PRO A 209 -10.31 17.04 17.22
N THR A 210 -9.28 17.73 16.72
CA THR A 210 -9.12 18.08 15.30
C THR A 210 -8.65 16.92 14.44
N PHE A 211 -7.97 15.92 15.03
CA PHE A 211 -7.52 14.72 14.34
C PHE A 211 -8.54 13.60 14.52
N TYR A 212 -8.74 12.81 13.47
CA TYR A 212 -9.69 11.71 13.47
C TYR A 212 -8.96 10.39 13.25
N ASN A 213 -9.40 9.37 13.98
CA ASN A 213 -9.06 7.98 13.76
C ASN A 213 -10.19 7.33 12.95
N TYR A 214 -9.86 6.31 12.17
CA TYR A 214 -10.83 5.54 11.40
C TYR A 214 -10.90 4.11 11.92
N VAL A 215 -12.11 3.63 12.14
CA VAL A 215 -12.36 2.25 12.55
C VAL A 215 -13.32 1.64 11.57
N GLN A 216 -12.95 0.51 10.97
CA GLN A 216 -13.78 -0.23 10.03
C GLN A 216 -13.98 -1.64 10.52
N LYS A 217 -15.22 -2.09 10.57
CA LYS A 217 -15.57 -3.48 10.85
C LYS A 217 -16.28 -4.07 9.65
N LYS A 218 -15.77 -5.23 9.19
CA LYS A 218 -16.39 -6.02 8.13
C LYS A 218 -16.96 -7.30 8.72
N VAL A 219 -18.19 -7.62 8.35
CA VAL A 219 -18.88 -8.85 8.75
C VAL A 219 -19.53 -9.47 7.53
N VAL A 220 -19.34 -10.77 7.35
CA VAL A 220 -19.99 -11.55 6.29
C VAL A 220 -21.28 -12.13 6.84
N THR A 221 -22.42 -11.73 6.28
CA THR A 221 -23.74 -12.20 6.77
C THR A 221 -24.18 -13.51 6.14
N ILE A 222 -23.59 -13.91 5.00
CA ILE A 222 -23.87 -15.18 4.32
C ILE A 222 -22.56 -15.99 4.19
N PRO A 223 -21.98 -16.48 5.30
CA PRO A 223 -20.64 -17.05 5.33
C PRO A 223 -20.50 -18.35 4.53
N SER A 224 -21.60 -19.06 4.30
CA SER A 224 -21.66 -20.33 3.57
C SER A 224 -21.86 -20.19 2.06
N ALA A 225 -22.12 -18.98 1.56
CA ALA A 225 -22.23 -18.76 0.13
C ALA A 225 -20.89 -19.03 -0.57
N SER A 226 -20.95 -19.62 -1.76
CA SER A 226 -19.77 -19.94 -2.57
C SER A 226 -19.40 -18.74 -3.43
N MET A 227 -18.13 -18.31 -3.37
CA MET A 227 -17.66 -17.16 -4.15
C MET A 227 -16.89 -17.58 -5.41
N LEU A 228 -16.01 -18.57 -5.28
CA LEU A 228 -15.17 -19.09 -6.36
C LEU A 228 -15.08 -20.61 -6.24
N GLY A 229 -15.79 -21.33 -7.11
CA GLY A 229 -15.92 -22.78 -7.02
C GLY A 229 -16.53 -23.21 -5.67
N ASN A 230 -15.79 -24.01 -4.90
CA ASN A 230 -16.23 -24.50 -3.59
C ASN A 230 -15.72 -23.65 -2.40
N MET A 231 -15.05 -22.52 -2.65
CA MET A 231 -14.55 -21.66 -1.58
C MET A 231 -15.67 -20.80 -1.00
N LYS A 232 -15.82 -20.82 0.32
CA LYS A 232 -16.88 -20.10 1.03
C LYS A 232 -16.51 -18.64 1.23
N CYS A 233 -17.52 -17.76 1.31
CA CYS A 233 -17.32 -16.34 1.60
C CYS A 233 -16.53 -16.11 2.90
N SER A 234 -16.74 -16.94 3.92
CA SER A 234 -16.02 -16.86 5.20
C SER A 234 -14.52 -17.15 5.11
N ASP A 235 -14.10 -17.94 4.11
CA ASP A 235 -12.69 -18.30 3.90
C ASP A 235 -11.97 -17.25 3.03
N MET A 236 -12.73 -16.52 2.22
CA MET A 236 -12.21 -15.58 1.20
C MET A 236 -12.23 -14.12 1.64
N ILE A 237 -13.18 -13.76 2.52
CA ILE A 237 -13.36 -12.37 2.96
C ILE A 237 -12.89 -12.28 4.40
N GLU A 238 -11.83 -11.51 4.59
CA GLU A 238 -11.33 -11.21 5.92
C GLU A 238 -12.38 -10.40 6.71
N GLN A 239 -12.70 -10.92 7.89
CA GLN A 239 -13.61 -10.33 8.84
C GLN A 239 -12.81 -9.84 10.04
N GLY A 240 -13.19 -8.70 10.58
CA GLY A 240 -12.45 -8.12 11.69
C GLY A 240 -12.67 -6.62 11.81
N GLU A 241 -12.03 -6.07 12.82
CA GLU A 241 -11.92 -4.63 13.02
C GLU A 241 -10.53 -4.17 12.58
N TYR A 242 -10.52 -3.19 11.69
CA TYR A 242 -9.33 -2.49 11.23
C TYR A 242 -9.34 -1.10 11.84
N ARG A 243 -8.27 -0.77 12.56
CA ARG A 243 -8.09 0.54 13.18
C ARG A 243 -6.97 1.28 12.49
N PHE A 244 -7.26 2.52 12.10
CA PHE A 244 -6.30 3.47 11.56
C PHE A 244 -6.25 4.68 12.47
N VAL A 245 -5.04 5.12 12.79
CA VAL A 245 -4.79 6.23 13.70
C VAL A 245 -4.00 7.34 13.01
N TRP A 246 -4.22 8.59 13.40
CA TRP A 246 -3.51 9.73 12.81
C TRP A 246 -2.00 9.74 13.13
N GLN A 247 -1.60 9.07 14.22
CA GLN A 247 -0.20 8.94 14.61
C GLN A 247 0.46 7.82 13.83
N SER A 248 1.50 8.16 13.07
CA SER A 248 2.30 7.14 12.38
C SER A 248 3.14 6.34 13.37
N ARG A 249 3.54 5.15 12.91
CA ARG A 249 4.58 4.32 13.53
C ARG A 249 5.61 3.96 12.46
N ASP A 250 6.83 3.69 12.88
CA ASP A 250 7.83 3.17 11.97
C ASP A 250 7.50 1.73 11.57
N ILE A 251 7.65 1.45 10.28
CA ILE A 251 7.45 0.11 9.70
C ILE A 251 8.79 -0.39 9.19
N TYR A 252 9.30 -1.46 9.81
CA TYR A 252 10.52 -2.10 9.35
C TYR A 252 10.20 -3.21 8.33
N ALA A 253 10.11 -2.81 7.06
CA ALA A 253 9.65 -3.72 5.99
C ALA A 253 10.74 -4.64 5.42
N ARG A 254 12.02 -4.20 5.44
CA ARG A 254 13.18 -4.88 4.81
C ARG A 254 12.97 -5.18 3.32
N CYS A 255 12.59 -4.18 2.55
CA CYS A 255 12.41 -4.30 1.11
C CYS A 255 13.67 -3.82 0.39
N ASP A 256 14.28 -4.69 -0.42
CA ASP A 256 15.33 -4.32 -1.37
C ASP A 256 14.73 -4.02 -2.75
N TYR A 257 13.54 -4.54 -3.02
CA TYR A 257 12.79 -4.32 -4.26
C TYR A 257 11.39 -3.79 -3.95
N ILE A 258 10.92 -2.85 -4.78
CA ILE A 258 9.56 -2.33 -4.76
C ILE A 258 8.88 -2.61 -6.10
N LYS A 259 7.70 -3.21 -6.05
CA LYS A 259 6.80 -3.41 -7.19
C LYS A 259 5.53 -2.61 -6.96
N PHE A 260 5.06 -1.88 -7.96
CA PHE A 260 3.76 -1.23 -7.92
C PHE A 260 2.74 -2.11 -8.65
N GLY A 261 1.61 -2.37 -8.00
CA GLY A 261 0.55 -3.20 -8.57
C GLY A 261 -0.18 -4.06 -7.55
N PHE A 262 -1.14 -4.84 -8.06
CA PHE A 262 -1.92 -5.80 -7.30
C PHE A 262 -1.29 -7.20 -7.35
#